data_AF-A0A483AAK7-F1
#
_entry.id   AF-A0A483AAK7-F1
#
_cell.length_a   1.000
_cell.length_b   1.000
_cell.length_c   1.000
_cell.angle_alpha   90.00
_cell.angle_beta   90.00
_cell.angle_gamma   90.00
#
_symmetry.space_group_name_H-M   'P 1'
#
loop_
_entity.id
_entity.type
_entity.pdbx_description
1 polymer ?
#
loop_
_entity_poly.entity_id
_entity_poly.type
_entity_poly.pdbx_seq_one_letter_code
_entity_poly.pdbx_strand_id
1 'polypeptide(L)'
;MWLDRNLGATQVATSGTDSAAYGDLYQWGRATDGHELRTSATTATLATTITPGTNTFITINSSPNDWTTAGLSNAAREAAWADGGANDICPAGFSVPTEAELAADTSNATTTNITNQLTAFASFLKLPNAGDRSRSNGGLIDVDGAGGLWSRSTTDSSNGRYLYFNSGGAPIFGDSRSFGLSVRCIGGQA
;
A
#
# COMPACT_ATOMS: atom_id res chain seq x y z
N MET A 1 -5.97 12.53 10.99
CA MET A 1 -6.37 13.11 9.68
C MET A 1 -5.68 12.33 8.58
N TRP A 2 -6.35 12.08 7.47
CA TRP A 2 -5.77 11.39 6.31
C TRP A 2 -5.27 12.39 5.28
N LEU A 3 -4.30 11.98 4.46
CA LEU A 3 -4.02 12.69 3.21
C LEU A 3 -5.23 12.61 2.26
N ASP A 4 -5.42 13.66 1.47
CA ASP A 4 -6.55 13.78 0.54
C ASP A 4 -6.39 12.91 -0.73
N ARG A 5 -5.18 12.39 -0.99
CA ARG A 5 -4.84 11.53 -2.14
C ARG A 5 -3.76 10.47 -1.79
N ASN A 6 -3.69 9.40 -2.60
CA ASN A 6 -2.68 8.35 -2.43
C ASN A 6 -1.29 8.97 -2.62
N LEU A 7 -0.25 8.40 -2.01
CA LEU A 7 1.11 8.81 -2.32
C LEU A 7 1.38 8.67 -3.82
N GLY A 8 1.98 9.69 -4.44
CA GLY A 8 2.22 9.76 -5.89
C GLY A 8 1.03 10.25 -6.73
N ALA A 9 -0.17 10.42 -6.16
CA ALA A 9 -1.32 10.91 -6.92
C ALA A 9 -1.24 12.43 -7.16
N THR A 10 -1.68 12.88 -8.34
CA THR A 10 -1.65 14.30 -8.72
C THR A 10 -2.92 15.04 -8.34
N GLN A 11 -4.01 14.34 -8.02
CA GLN A 11 -5.27 14.94 -7.59
C GLN A 11 -6.05 14.07 -6.60
N VAL A 12 -7.02 14.70 -5.90
CA VAL A 12 -8.07 13.98 -5.18
C VAL A 12 -8.98 13.31 -6.21
N ALA A 13 -9.36 12.06 -5.96
CA ALA A 13 -10.20 11.31 -6.89
C ALA A 13 -11.51 12.04 -7.18
N THR A 14 -11.81 12.22 -8.47
CA THR A 14 -13.12 12.73 -8.94
C THR A 14 -14.08 11.60 -9.33
N SER A 15 -13.56 10.38 -9.50
CA SER A 15 -14.31 9.14 -9.73
C SER A 15 -13.52 7.94 -9.22
N GLY A 16 -14.17 6.78 -9.04
CA GLY A 16 -13.48 5.53 -8.71
C GLY A 16 -12.40 5.15 -9.74
N THR A 17 -12.58 5.51 -11.01
CA THR A 17 -11.63 5.21 -12.10
C THR A 17 -10.77 6.42 -12.52
N ASP A 18 -10.53 7.35 -11.59
CA ASP A 18 -9.70 8.53 -11.85
C ASP A 18 -8.21 8.17 -11.81
N SER A 19 -7.63 7.91 -12.98
CA SER A 19 -6.22 7.52 -13.09
C SER A 19 -5.21 8.51 -12.49
N ALA A 20 -5.56 9.80 -12.43
CA ALA A 20 -4.70 10.82 -11.81
C ALA A 20 -4.69 10.75 -10.27
N ALA A 21 -5.63 10.01 -9.68
CA ALA A 21 -5.74 9.81 -8.24
C ALA A 21 -5.14 8.48 -7.75
N TYR A 22 -4.71 7.60 -8.66
CA TYR A 22 -4.27 6.25 -8.31
C TYR A 22 -3.02 6.21 -7.44
N GLY A 23 -2.07 7.11 -7.72
CA GLY A 23 -0.78 7.14 -7.03
C GLY A 23 0.10 5.92 -7.34
N ASP A 24 1.14 5.77 -6.54
CA ASP A 24 2.20 4.77 -6.71
C ASP A 24 1.89 3.45 -5.97
N LEU A 25 2.66 2.40 -6.27
CA LEU A 25 2.45 1.03 -5.81
C LEU A 25 3.67 0.48 -5.10
N TYR A 26 3.67 0.58 -3.78
CA TYR A 26 4.82 0.29 -2.91
C TYR A 26 4.92 -1.19 -2.57
N GLN A 27 6.13 -1.74 -2.59
CA GLN A 27 6.43 -3.01 -1.93
C GLN A 27 6.48 -2.80 -0.41
N TRP A 28 5.91 -3.75 0.34
CA TRP A 28 5.66 -3.55 1.76
C TRP A 28 6.94 -3.34 2.57
N GLY A 29 7.00 -2.27 3.36
CA GLY A 29 8.15 -1.88 4.14
C GLY A 29 9.34 -1.32 3.35
N ARG A 30 9.18 -0.94 2.07
CA ARG A 30 10.25 -0.33 1.24
C ARG A 30 10.15 1.20 1.27
N ALA A 31 11.28 1.89 1.22
CA ALA A 31 11.32 3.34 1.03
C ALA A 31 10.90 3.73 -0.40
N THR A 32 10.53 5.00 -0.59
CA THR A 32 10.35 5.61 -1.91
C THR A 32 11.71 5.71 -2.59
N ASP A 33 11.97 4.85 -3.56
CA ASP A 33 13.25 4.78 -4.28
C ASP A 33 13.08 4.73 -5.81
N GLY A 34 11.84 4.85 -6.29
CA GLY A 34 11.45 4.77 -7.69
C GLY A 34 10.87 3.41 -8.11
N HIS A 35 10.95 2.38 -7.26
CA HIS A 35 10.30 1.08 -7.54
C HIS A 35 8.78 1.18 -7.57
N GLU A 36 8.23 2.09 -6.76
CA GLU A 36 6.80 2.29 -6.56
C GLU A 36 6.11 2.84 -7.81
N LEU A 37 6.87 3.48 -8.71
CA LEU A 37 6.35 4.00 -9.95
C LEU A 37 5.72 2.87 -10.78
N ARG A 38 4.50 3.11 -11.27
CA ARG A 38 3.74 2.15 -12.10
C ARG A 38 4.49 1.72 -13.38
N THR A 39 5.49 2.48 -13.79
CA THR A 39 6.32 2.25 -14.99
C THR A 39 7.74 1.80 -14.68
N SER A 40 8.09 1.58 -13.41
CA SER A 40 9.43 1.14 -13.00
C SER A 40 9.82 -0.17 -13.70
N ALA A 41 11.11 -0.35 -13.97
CA ALA A 41 11.63 -1.63 -14.46
C ALA A 41 11.49 -2.71 -13.38
N THR A 42 11.54 -3.97 -13.78
CA THR A 42 11.48 -5.11 -12.86
C THR A 42 12.81 -5.82 -12.74
N THR A 43 13.02 -6.53 -11.62
CA THR A 43 14.13 -7.46 -11.42
C THR A 43 13.68 -8.66 -10.60
N ALA A 44 14.25 -9.83 -10.86
CA ALA A 44 14.08 -11.00 -10.00
C ALA A 44 15.15 -11.10 -8.90
N THR A 45 16.10 -10.16 -8.87
CA THR A 45 17.15 -10.11 -7.84
C THR A 45 16.59 -9.49 -6.57
N LEU A 46 16.51 -10.30 -5.50
CA LEU A 46 16.04 -9.83 -4.20
C LEU A 46 17.00 -8.80 -3.59
N ALA A 47 16.43 -7.83 -2.89
CA ALA A 47 17.20 -6.90 -2.08
C ALA A 47 17.83 -7.64 -0.89
N THR A 48 18.97 -7.18 -0.41
CA THR A 48 19.62 -7.70 0.80
C THR A 48 19.35 -6.82 2.03
N THR A 49 18.70 -5.67 1.83
CA THR A 49 18.29 -4.70 2.86
C THR A 49 16.88 -4.21 2.55
N ILE A 50 16.28 -3.45 3.48
CA ILE A 50 14.99 -2.78 3.24
C ILE A 50 15.13 -1.39 2.60
N THR A 51 16.37 -0.93 2.39
CA THR A 51 16.73 0.33 1.73
C THR A 51 17.68 0.01 0.56
N PRO A 52 17.22 -0.72 -0.47
CA PRO A 52 18.09 -1.09 -1.57
C PRO A 52 18.49 0.15 -2.39
N GLY A 53 19.73 0.19 -2.88
CA GLY A 53 20.21 1.24 -3.79
C GLY A 53 19.75 1.06 -5.25
N THR A 54 18.56 0.50 -5.46
CA THR A 54 17.97 0.27 -6.79
C THR A 54 16.53 0.76 -6.80
N ASN A 55 16.05 1.17 -7.97
CA ASN A 55 14.68 1.66 -8.20
C ASN A 55 13.81 0.63 -8.93
N THR A 56 14.26 -0.63 -9.04
CA THR A 56 13.50 -1.67 -9.74
C THR A 56 12.47 -2.31 -8.82
N PHE A 57 11.28 -2.57 -9.36
CA PHE A 57 10.28 -3.41 -8.71
C PHE A 57 10.76 -4.86 -8.69
N ILE A 58 10.70 -5.53 -7.54
CA ILE A 58 11.26 -6.86 -7.36
C ILE A 58 10.14 -7.88 -7.55
N THR A 59 10.35 -8.81 -8.47
CA THR A 59 9.42 -9.91 -8.73
C THR A 59 9.94 -11.21 -8.12
N ILE A 60 9.03 -12.01 -7.57
CA ILE A 60 9.35 -13.28 -6.93
C ILE A 60 8.21 -14.29 -7.13
N ASN A 61 8.59 -15.53 -7.43
CA ASN A 61 7.66 -16.66 -7.63
C ASN A 61 7.98 -17.85 -6.70
N SER A 62 8.69 -17.58 -5.60
CA SER A 62 9.14 -18.58 -4.64
C SER A 62 8.91 -18.10 -3.20
N SER A 63 8.49 -19.02 -2.34
CA SER A 63 8.37 -18.79 -0.89
C SER A 63 9.68 -18.19 -0.32
N PRO A 64 9.62 -17.16 0.54
CA PRO A 64 8.44 -16.66 1.26
C PRO A 64 7.62 -15.58 0.52
N ASN A 65 7.89 -15.31 -0.77
CA ASN A 65 7.28 -14.20 -1.52
C ASN A 65 7.55 -12.81 -0.91
N ASP A 66 8.74 -12.59 -0.34
CA ASP A 66 9.23 -11.28 0.07
C ASP A 66 10.27 -10.76 -0.94
N TRP A 67 10.32 -9.45 -1.11
CA TRP A 67 11.17 -8.78 -2.09
C TRP A 67 12.60 -8.59 -1.59
N THR A 68 12.82 -8.86 -0.30
CA THR A 68 14.12 -8.79 0.36
C THR A 68 14.44 -10.10 1.06
N THR A 69 15.73 -10.43 1.14
CA THR A 69 16.26 -11.49 2.00
C THR A 69 16.64 -10.98 3.39
N ALA A 70 16.44 -9.68 3.66
CA ALA A 70 16.72 -9.10 4.97
C ALA A 70 15.87 -9.79 6.05
N GLY A 71 16.54 -10.52 6.95
CA GLY A 71 15.91 -11.22 8.08
C GLY A 71 15.46 -10.30 9.21
N LEU A 72 14.83 -9.16 8.87
CA LEU A 72 14.28 -8.25 9.87
C LEU A 72 13.04 -8.84 10.54
N SER A 73 12.87 -8.55 11.83
CA SER A 73 11.62 -8.85 12.50
C SER A 73 10.49 -8.00 11.90
N ASN A 74 9.26 -8.50 11.99
CA ASN A 74 8.09 -7.73 11.60
C ASN A 74 8.09 -6.36 12.27
N ALA A 75 8.26 -6.31 13.59
CA ALA A 75 8.26 -5.07 14.36
C ALA A 75 9.27 -4.03 13.82
N ALA A 76 10.46 -4.45 13.38
CA ALA A 76 11.43 -3.54 12.79
C ALA A 76 10.95 -2.95 11.46
N ARG A 77 10.25 -3.73 10.64
CA ARG A 77 9.72 -3.29 9.35
C ARG A 77 8.43 -2.47 9.48
N GLU A 78 7.59 -2.80 10.46
CA GLU A 78 6.44 -1.97 10.86
C GLU A 78 6.91 -0.60 11.38
N ALA A 79 8.00 -0.56 12.15
CA ALA A 79 8.61 0.68 12.62
C ALA A 79 9.29 1.47 11.50
N ALA A 80 9.78 0.81 10.45
CA ALA A 80 10.40 1.48 9.32
C ALA A 80 9.40 2.40 8.56
N TRP A 81 8.11 2.06 8.56
CA TRP A 81 7.03 2.84 7.93
C TRP A 81 6.25 3.74 8.91
N ALA A 82 6.70 3.85 10.16
CA ALA A 82 6.20 4.86 11.10
C ALA A 82 6.80 6.24 10.78
N ASP A 83 6.19 7.31 11.31
CA ASP A 83 6.71 8.68 11.20
C ASP A 83 8.11 8.76 11.81
N GLY A 84 9.09 9.23 11.03
CA GLY A 84 10.51 9.25 11.39
C GLY A 84 11.20 7.87 11.34
N GLY A 85 10.55 6.84 10.81
CA GLY A 85 11.11 5.52 10.57
C GLY A 85 12.17 5.50 9.45
N ALA A 86 12.96 4.42 9.40
CA ALA A 86 14.04 4.28 8.42
C ALA A 86 13.57 4.33 6.95
N ASN A 87 12.32 3.94 6.69
CA ASN A 87 11.66 3.95 5.39
C ASN A 87 10.40 4.80 5.43
N ASP A 88 10.39 5.90 6.19
CA ASP A 88 9.24 6.77 6.24
C ASP A 88 8.95 7.36 4.85
N ILE A 89 7.86 6.89 4.25
CA ILE A 89 7.41 7.28 2.91
C ILE A 89 6.36 8.40 2.98
N CYS A 90 5.91 8.75 4.19
CA CYS A 90 4.88 9.75 4.40
C CYS A 90 5.50 11.14 4.65
N PRO A 91 4.76 12.22 4.38
CA PRO A 91 5.17 13.56 4.79
C PRO A 91 5.32 13.63 6.32
N ALA A 92 6.21 14.49 6.82
CA ALA A 92 6.46 14.64 8.25
C ALA A 92 5.16 14.84 9.06
N GLY A 93 5.02 14.09 10.17
CA GLY A 93 3.81 14.07 11.00
C GLY A 93 2.71 13.12 10.50
N PHE A 94 2.97 12.38 9.43
CA PHE A 94 2.12 11.32 8.92
C PHE A 94 2.88 10.01 8.88
N SER A 95 2.15 8.90 8.92
CA SER A 95 2.71 7.56 8.77
C SER A 95 1.78 6.68 7.93
N VAL A 96 2.30 5.53 7.49
CA VAL A 96 1.44 4.49 6.91
C VAL A 96 0.53 3.99 8.03
N PRO A 97 -0.80 3.88 7.82
CA PRO A 97 -1.73 3.52 8.87
C PRO A 97 -1.44 2.12 9.40
N THR A 98 -1.71 1.88 10.68
CA THR A 98 -1.89 0.52 11.19
C THR A 98 -3.19 -0.09 10.67
N GLU A 99 -3.32 -1.41 10.77
CA GLU A 99 -4.59 -2.09 10.44
C GLU A 99 -5.75 -1.55 11.29
N ALA A 100 -5.51 -1.23 12.56
CA ALA A 100 -6.55 -0.71 13.46
C ALA A 100 -7.02 0.69 13.04
N GLU A 101 -6.10 1.60 12.69
CA GLU A 101 -6.41 2.93 12.18
C GLU A 101 -7.12 2.86 10.82
N LEU A 102 -6.64 1.98 9.93
CA LEU A 102 -7.28 1.74 8.65
C LEU A 102 -8.70 1.21 8.83
N ALA A 103 -8.92 0.21 9.69
CA ALA A 103 -10.23 -0.37 9.95
C ALA A 103 -11.20 0.64 10.57
N ALA A 104 -10.74 1.48 11.49
CA ALA A 104 -11.57 2.49 12.17
C ALA A 104 -12.25 3.46 11.19
N ASP A 105 -11.56 3.84 10.12
CA ASP A 105 -12.07 4.79 9.11
C ASP A 105 -12.51 4.12 7.79
N THR A 106 -12.58 2.78 7.75
CA THR A 106 -13.02 2.03 6.57
C THR A 106 -14.11 1.00 6.90
N SER A 107 -13.74 -0.18 7.40
CA SER A 107 -14.68 -1.27 7.67
C SER A 107 -15.55 -1.04 8.92
N ASN A 108 -15.06 -0.24 9.86
CA ASN A 108 -15.73 0.10 11.12
C ASN A 108 -16.10 1.59 11.21
N ALA A 109 -16.12 2.29 10.07
CA ALA A 109 -16.40 3.71 10.01
C ALA A 109 -17.80 4.04 10.55
N THR A 110 -17.89 5.07 11.38
CA THR A 110 -19.20 5.61 11.81
C THR A 110 -19.85 6.51 10.75
N THR A 111 -19.12 6.82 9.67
CA THR A 111 -19.59 7.61 8.53
C THR A 111 -20.06 6.70 7.39
N THR A 112 -19.21 6.46 6.38
CA THR A 112 -19.48 5.56 5.27
C THR A 112 -18.62 4.32 5.41
N ASN A 113 -19.24 3.20 5.79
CA ASN A 113 -18.58 1.91 5.78
C ASN A 113 -18.19 1.52 4.35
N ILE A 114 -16.91 1.21 4.17
CA ILE A 114 -16.40 0.69 2.91
C ILE A 114 -16.73 -0.79 2.85
N THR A 115 -17.66 -1.15 1.98
CA THR A 115 -18.16 -2.51 1.77
C THR A 115 -17.85 -3.04 0.37
N ASN A 116 -17.52 -2.16 -0.56
CA ASN A 116 -17.13 -2.46 -1.93
C ASN A 116 -16.44 -1.23 -2.55
N GLN A 117 -16.01 -1.32 -3.79
CA GLN A 117 -15.36 -0.25 -4.54
C GLN A 117 -16.23 1.01 -4.75
N LEU A 118 -17.56 0.89 -4.81
CA LEU A 118 -18.44 2.06 -4.92
C LEU A 118 -18.48 2.84 -3.61
N THR A 119 -18.60 2.16 -2.48
CA THR A 119 -18.56 2.81 -1.15
C THR A 119 -17.17 3.29 -0.78
N ALA A 120 -16.10 2.67 -1.31
CA ALA A 120 -14.73 3.14 -1.17
C ALA A 120 -14.55 4.55 -1.74
N PHE A 121 -15.04 4.79 -2.96
CA PHE A 121 -15.03 6.12 -3.57
C PHE A 121 -16.03 7.09 -2.93
N ALA A 122 -17.21 6.61 -2.51
CA ALA A 122 -18.21 7.47 -1.86
C ALA A 122 -17.83 7.90 -0.44
N SER A 123 -16.92 7.18 0.22
CA SER A 123 -16.40 7.53 1.54
C SER A 123 -15.64 8.87 1.54
N PHE A 124 -15.39 9.43 2.72
CA PHE A 124 -14.60 10.67 2.84
C PHE A 124 -13.16 10.52 2.32
N LEU A 125 -12.63 9.30 2.26
CA LEU A 125 -11.29 9.00 1.76
C LEU A 125 -11.22 9.04 0.22
N LYS A 126 -12.36 8.95 -0.48
CA LYS A 126 -12.46 8.90 -1.94
C LYS A 126 -11.45 7.94 -2.57
N LEU A 127 -11.43 6.69 -2.10
CA LEU A 127 -10.45 5.71 -2.54
C LEU A 127 -10.71 5.31 -4.00
N PRO A 128 -9.72 5.43 -4.90
CA PRO A 128 -9.87 5.02 -6.28
C PRO A 128 -9.53 3.54 -6.50
N ASN A 129 -10.02 2.98 -7.61
CA ASN A 129 -9.76 1.63 -8.09
C ASN A 129 -8.38 1.56 -8.76
N ALA A 130 -7.35 1.77 -7.95
CA ALA A 130 -5.97 1.94 -8.40
C ALA A 130 -5.32 0.66 -8.94
N GLY A 131 -5.95 -0.51 -8.73
CA GLY A 131 -5.34 -1.82 -8.94
C GLY A 131 -4.09 -2.02 -8.09
N ASP A 132 -3.33 -3.06 -8.44
CA ASP A 132 -2.08 -3.41 -7.79
C ASP A 132 -1.02 -3.87 -8.79
N ARG A 133 0.21 -4.06 -8.29
CA ARG A 133 1.35 -4.52 -9.08
C ARG A 133 1.73 -5.93 -8.66
N SER A 134 1.59 -6.86 -9.59
CA SER A 134 1.81 -8.27 -9.36
C SER A 134 3.25 -8.58 -8.95
N ARG A 135 3.41 -9.29 -7.83
CA ARG A 135 4.72 -9.81 -7.41
C ARG A 135 5.35 -10.79 -8.41
N SER A 136 4.57 -11.46 -9.26
CA SER A 136 5.09 -12.55 -10.10
C SER A 136 5.83 -12.05 -11.34
N ASN A 137 5.35 -10.95 -11.92
CA ASN A 137 5.83 -10.42 -13.20
C ASN A 137 5.90 -8.88 -13.25
N GLY A 138 5.45 -8.17 -12.21
CA GLY A 138 5.44 -6.72 -12.13
C GLY A 138 4.35 -6.04 -12.97
N GLY A 139 3.43 -6.81 -13.57
CA GLY A 139 2.31 -6.27 -14.32
C GLY A 139 1.28 -5.60 -13.41
N LEU A 140 0.60 -4.57 -13.92
CA LEU A 140 -0.54 -3.96 -13.25
C LEU A 140 -1.77 -4.88 -13.41
N ILE A 141 -2.48 -5.13 -12.32
CA ILE A 141 -3.70 -5.93 -12.30
C ILE A 141 -4.85 -5.15 -11.64
N ASP A 142 -6.09 -5.50 -12.03
CA ASP A 142 -7.35 -4.94 -11.52
C ASP A 142 -7.50 -3.40 -11.56
N VAL A 143 -6.70 -2.72 -12.37
CA VAL A 143 -6.86 -1.29 -12.63
C VAL A 143 -8.28 -1.00 -13.11
N ASP A 144 -8.89 0.06 -12.55
CA ASP A 144 -10.29 0.47 -12.76
C ASP A 144 -11.34 -0.47 -12.12
N GLY A 145 -10.97 -1.70 -11.73
CA GLY A 145 -11.89 -2.72 -11.19
C GLY A 145 -11.82 -2.90 -9.67
N ALA A 146 -10.63 -2.77 -9.08
CA ALA A 146 -10.39 -2.93 -7.65
C ALA A 146 -9.34 -1.93 -7.15
N GLY A 147 -9.21 -1.82 -5.84
CA GLY A 147 -8.15 -1.05 -5.21
C GLY A 147 -7.81 -1.60 -3.84
N GLY A 148 -6.76 -1.05 -3.25
CA GLY A 148 -6.37 -1.40 -1.90
C GLY A 148 -5.35 -0.46 -1.31
N LEU A 149 -5.23 -0.49 0.01
CA LEU A 149 -4.28 0.31 0.77
C LEU A 149 -3.47 -0.58 1.68
N TRP A 150 -2.14 -0.50 1.56
CA TRP A 150 -1.25 -1.07 2.57
C TRP A 150 -1.50 -0.40 3.93
N SER A 151 -1.50 -1.22 4.97
CA SER A 151 -1.20 -0.79 6.33
C SER A 151 0.25 -1.18 6.67
N ARG A 152 0.83 -0.57 7.70
CA ARG A 152 2.13 -0.99 8.26
C ARG A 152 2.03 -2.13 9.27
N SER A 153 0.88 -2.79 9.41
CA SER A 153 0.72 -3.93 10.32
C SER A 153 1.03 -5.26 9.64
N THR A 154 1.41 -6.26 10.43
CA THR A 154 1.61 -7.65 10.00
C THR A 154 0.83 -8.62 10.90
N THR A 155 0.48 -9.79 10.37
CA THR A 155 -0.08 -10.91 11.15
C THR A 155 0.85 -12.11 11.25
N ASP A 156 1.83 -12.20 10.36
CA ASP A 156 2.79 -13.30 10.27
C ASP A 156 4.11 -12.82 9.66
N SER A 157 5.09 -13.71 9.54
CA SER A 157 6.45 -13.39 9.10
C SER A 157 6.59 -13.04 7.61
N SER A 158 5.57 -13.28 6.78
CA SER A 158 5.67 -13.19 5.30
C SER A 158 4.69 -12.21 4.67
N ASN A 159 3.62 -11.83 5.39
CA ASN A 159 2.55 -11.01 4.86
C ASN A 159 2.47 -9.63 5.53
N GLY A 160 2.14 -8.62 4.73
CA GLY A 160 1.69 -7.30 5.19
C GLY A 160 0.16 -7.26 5.19
N ARG A 161 -0.44 -6.41 6.02
CA ARG A 161 -1.90 -6.25 6.10
C ARG A 161 -2.37 -5.11 5.22
N TYR A 162 -3.49 -5.30 4.52
CA TYR A 162 -4.05 -4.29 3.63
C TYR A 162 -5.56 -4.37 3.55
N LEU A 163 -6.18 -3.22 3.25
CA LEU A 163 -7.56 -3.16 2.79
C LEU A 163 -7.57 -3.50 1.30
N TYR A 164 -8.40 -4.45 0.90
CA TYR A 164 -8.78 -4.71 -0.49
C TYR A 164 -10.23 -4.31 -0.70
N PHE A 165 -10.59 -3.77 -1.87
CA PHE A 165 -11.98 -3.55 -2.24
C PHE A 165 -12.22 -3.76 -3.74
N ASN A 166 -13.31 -4.44 -4.06
CA ASN A 166 -13.80 -4.66 -5.43
C ASN A 166 -15.34 -4.73 -5.42
N SER A 167 -15.95 -5.19 -6.51
CA SER A 167 -17.40 -5.38 -6.62
C SER A 167 -18.00 -6.41 -5.66
N GLY A 168 -17.20 -7.35 -5.16
CA GLY A 168 -17.62 -8.45 -4.29
C GLY A 168 -17.48 -8.17 -2.80
N GLY A 169 -16.68 -7.18 -2.40
CA GLY A 169 -16.48 -6.87 -0.98
C GLY A 169 -15.33 -5.91 -0.72
N ALA A 170 -15.12 -5.59 0.56
CA ALA A 170 -14.00 -4.78 1.03
C ALA A 170 -13.32 -5.33 2.31
N PRO A 171 -12.70 -6.53 2.26
CA PRO A 171 -12.05 -7.14 3.42
C PRO A 171 -10.66 -6.54 3.73
N ILE A 172 -10.23 -6.69 4.98
CA ILE A 172 -8.82 -6.50 5.36
C ILE A 172 -8.19 -7.89 5.57
N PHE A 173 -7.16 -8.21 4.79
CA PHE A 173 -6.43 -9.47 4.91
C PHE A 173 -4.91 -9.27 4.72
N GLY A 174 -4.16 -10.37 4.76
CA GLY A 174 -2.71 -10.37 4.58
C GLY A 174 -2.32 -10.79 3.17
N ASP A 175 -1.36 -10.09 2.56
CA ASP A 175 -0.74 -10.52 1.30
C ASP A 175 0.79 -10.50 1.37
N SER A 176 1.38 -11.18 0.39
CA SER A 176 2.82 -11.21 0.19
C SER A 176 3.39 -9.80 0.08
N ARG A 177 4.41 -9.50 0.87
CA ARG A 177 5.04 -8.17 0.96
C ARG A 177 5.63 -7.68 -0.36
N SER A 178 5.82 -8.56 -1.33
CA SER A 178 6.31 -8.24 -2.68
C SER A 178 5.27 -7.66 -3.62
N PHE A 179 3.98 -7.65 -3.27
CA PHE A 179 2.98 -6.93 -4.07
C PHE A 179 3.20 -5.42 -3.97
N GLY A 180 2.92 -4.71 -5.06
CA GLY A 180 2.84 -3.26 -5.05
C GLY A 180 1.41 -2.81 -4.80
N LEU A 181 1.14 -2.18 -3.66
CA LEU A 181 -0.18 -1.61 -3.35
C LEU A 181 -0.07 -0.11 -3.06
N SER A 182 -1.18 0.58 -3.22
CA SER A 182 -1.26 2.01 -2.90
C SER A 182 -1.09 2.25 -1.40
N VAL A 183 -0.62 3.44 -1.04
CA VAL A 183 -0.51 3.90 0.35
C VAL A 183 -1.25 5.23 0.49
N ARG A 184 -2.00 5.36 1.59
CA ARG A 184 -2.60 6.61 2.04
C ARG A 184 -2.14 6.88 3.46
N CYS A 185 -1.42 7.96 3.68
CA CYS A 185 -0.90 8.24 5.02
C CYS A 185 -1.96 8.84 5.94
N ILE A 186 -1.81 8.54 7.23
CA ILE A 186 -2.60 9.09 8.33
C ILE A 186 -1.66 9.82 9.31
N GLY A 187 -2.09 10.98 9.79
CA GLY A 187 -1.38 11.77 10.80
C GLY A 187 -2.25 11.98 12.04
N GLY A 188 -1.62 12.03 13.20
CA GLY A 188 -2.24 12.54 14.42
C GLY A 188 -2.33 14.05 14.34
N GLN A 189 -3.48 14.63 14.71
CA GLN A 189 -3.50 16.05 15.07
C GLN A 189 -2.56 16.21 16.26
N ALA A 190 -1.52 17.02 16.10
CA ALA A 190 -0.69 17.47 17.21
C ALA A 190 -1.57 18.10 18.31
#